data_AF-A0A1I7UU36-F1
#
_entry.id   AF-A0A1I7UU36-F1
#
_cell.length_a   1.000
_cell.length_b   1.000
_cell.length_c   1.000
_cell.angle_alpha   90.00
_cell.angle_beta   90.00
_cell.angle_gamma   90.00
#
_symmetry.space_group_name_H-M   'P 1'
#
loop_
_entity.id
_entity.type
_entity.pdbx_description
1 polymer ?
#
loop_
_entity_poly.entity_id
_entity_poly.type
_entity_poly.pdbx_seq_one_letter_code
_entity_poly.pdbx_strand_id
1 'polypeptide(L)'
;MTPFPLLQLPLVAMEHVLCMMSPIELIDVSLTSSRAKRCVKSFSKTKKKFSVSFSNYWSSVSFRRDQMIWTYIIHIDQDDANMCANILKDLENSEIIIKVSEEPLKDIMKWYDYAREVLNCKIYCLALELDHPSSENRRIIDWIAAQTKTVEWLDLSSADEESGDDVKYLMERINVSKHFNFCNAQFIDYKQLLRLKSPVIVLRDSILTSQEINRFLRSWMSCETHLDLEALQINILGPNAMNAFYDYHMISQVENEIFTMKRCDGKKQASVTVVQFMYGWCLCLIVH
;
A
#
# COMPACT_ATOMS: atom_id res chain seq x y z
N MET A 1 -2.21 41.58 20.45
CA MET A 1 -1.53 40.33 20.05
C MET A 1 -0.42 40.67 19.09
N THR A 2 0.81 40.26 19.38
CA THR A 2 1.94 40.39 18.45
C THR A 2 1.73 39.43 17.28
N PRO A 3 1.88 39.87 16.02
CA PRO A 3 1.71 38.97 14.88
C PRO A 3 2.80 37.90 14.88
N PHE A 4 2.44 36.64 14.59
CA PHE A 4 3.41 35.53 14.50
C PHE A 4 4.59 35.92 13.58
N PRO A 5 5.84 35.95 14.07
CA PRO A 5 6.97 36.55 13.35
C PRO A 5 7.18 36.00 11.94
N LEU A 6 6.95 34.70 11.73
CA LEU A 6 7.02 34.07 10.42
C LEU A 6 6.13 34.76 9.37
N LEU A 7 4.95 35.23 9.77
CA LEU A 7 3.96 35.87 8.90
C LEU A 7 4.26 37.37 8.66
N GLN A 8 5.29 37.91 9.30
CA GLN A 8 5.77 39.27 9.04
C GLN A 8 6.91 39.31 8.02
N LEU A 9 7.49 38.15 7.69
CA LEU A 9 8.57 38.07 6.70
C LEU A 9 8.05 38.42 5.29
N PRO A 10 8.90 39.02 4.44
CA PRO A 10 8.64 39.09 3.01
C PRO A 10 8.35 37.70 2.43
N LEU A 11 7.47 37.63 1.41
CA LEU A 11 6.96 36.37 0.87
C LEU A 11 8.07 35.35 0.56
N VAL A 12 9.14 35.79 -0.10
CA VAL A 12 10.28 34.93 -0.47
C VAL A 12 10.97 34.35 0.77
N ALA A 13 11.26 35.18 1.77
CA ALA A 13 11.90 34.73 3.01
C ALA A 13 11.01 33.74 3.79
N MET A 14 9.71 34.01 3.84
CA MET A 14 8.73 33.10 4.46
C MET A 14 8.68 31.75 3.74
N GLU A 15 8.63 31.74 2.40
CA GLU A 15 8.63 30.49 1.63
C GLU A 15 9.92 29.68 1.82
N HIS A 16 11.07 30.35 1.95
CA HIS A 16 12.32 29.66 2.27
C HIS A 16 12.25 28.97 3.64
N VAL A 17 11.70 29.63 4.66
CA VAL A 17 11.50 29.00 5.98
C VAL A 17 10.56 27.80 5.87
N LEU A 18 9.41 27.94 5.20
CA LEU A 18 8.47 26.84 5.00
C LEU A 18 9.08 25.68 4.19
N CYS A 19 10.03 25.96 3.29
CA CYS A 19 10.69 24.93 2.50
C CYS A 19 11.68 24.07 3.30
N MET A 20 12.16 24.59 4.43
CA MET A 20 13.06 23.87 5.33
C MET A 20 12.30 23.02 6.37
N MET A 21 10.97 23.21 6.48
CA MET A 21 10.14 22.50 7.44
C MET A 21 9.71 21.12 6.95
N SER A 22 9.58 20.19 7.89
CA SER A 22 8.97 18.88 7.67
C SER A 22 7.47 19.02 7.34
N PRO A 23 6.85 18.02 6.69
CA PRO A 23 5.40 18.02 6.49
C PRO A 23 4.62 18.12 7.81
N ILE A 24 5.13 17.56 8.92
CA ILE A 24 4.44 17.63 10.21
C ILE A 24 4.59 19.03 10.82
N GLU A 25 5.78 19.64 10.74
CA GLU A 25 5.98 21.04 11.15
C GLU A 25 5.12 22.02 10.35
N LEU A 26 4.97 21.79 9.03
CA LEU A 26 4.06 22.58 8.19
C LEU A 26 2.60 22.47 8.66
N ILE A 27 2.17 21.26 9.06
CA ILE A 27 0.84 21.04 9.64
C ILE A 27 0.72 21.78 10.98
N ASP A 28 1.71 21.68 11.86
CA ASP A 28 1.70 22.36 13.16
C ASP A 28 1.67 23.89 13.02
N VAL A 29 2.47 24.45 12.11
CA VAL A 29 2.43 25.89 11.77
C VAL A 29 1.04 26.28 11.28
N SER A 30 0.40 25.44 10.47
CA SER A 30 -0.93 25.74 9.94
C SER A 30 -2.02 25.75 11.03
N LEU A 31 -1.83 25.03 12.14
CA LEU A 31 -2.74 25.02 13.29
C LEU A 31 -2.65 26.29 14.15
N THR A 32 -1.59 27.08 14.03
CA THR A 32 -1.37 28.27 14.87
C THR A 32 -2.36 29.42 14.60
N SER A 33 -2.87 29.55 13.36
CA SER A 33 -3.86 30.58 12.99
C SER A 33 -4.43 30.35 11.60
N SER A 34 -5.61 30.91 11.31
CA SER A 34 -6.21 30.89 9.96
C SER A 34 -5.32 31.54 8.90
N ARG A 35 -4.51 32.54 9.27
CA ARG A 35 -3.53 33.18 8.37
C ARG A 35 -2.37 32.24 8.07
N ALA A 36 -1.83 31.54 9.08
CA ALA A 36 -0.79 30.54 8.89
C ALA A 36 -1.30 29.38 8.03
N LYS A 37 -2.51 28.87 8.30
CA LYS A 37 -3.15 27.84 7.47
C LYS A 37 -3.22 28.24 5.99
N ARG A 38 -3.65 29.47 5.71
CA ARG A 38 -3.72 29.98 4.33
C ARG A 38 -2.33 30.08 3.69
N CYS A 39 -1.33 30.51 4.45
CA CYS A 39 0.04 30.60 3.98
C CYS A 39 0.61 29.23 3.59
N VAL A 40 0.55 28.26 4.51
CA VAL A 40 1.02 26.89 4.26
C VAL A 40 0.28 26.25 3.11
N LYS A 41 -1.05 26.42 3.01
CA LYS A 41 -1.85 25.92 1.88
C LYS A 41 -1.41 26.52 0.55
N SER A 42 -1.11 27.82 0.52
CA SER A 42 -0.65 28.49 -0.69
C SER A 42 0.73 27.96 -1.10
N PHE A 43 1.63 27.86 -0.13
CA PHE A 43 2.97 27.31 -0.30
C PHE A 43 2.92 25.88 -0.86
N SER A 44 2.21 24.96 -0.20
CA SER A 44 2.17 23.53 -0.54
C SER A 44 1.62 23.25 -1.94
N LYS A 45 0.76 24.12 -2.50
CA LYS A 45 0.26 23.97 -3.88
C LYS A 45 1.34 24.10 -4.94
N THR A 46 2.41 24.82 -4.66
CA THR A 46 3.48 25.13 -5.62
C THR A 46 4.67 24.18 -5.53
N LYS A 47 4.69 23.30 -4.53
CA LYS A 47 5.82 22.40 -4.25
C LYS A 47 5.56 20.98 -4.73
N LYS A 48 6.63 20.21 -4.86
CA LYS A 48 6.59 18.76 -5.14
C LYS A 48 5.71 18.07 -4.09
N LYS A 49 4.77 17.25 -4.53
CA LYS A 49 3.86 16.53 -3.63
C LYS A 49 4.61 15.49 -2.80
N PHE A 50 4.11 15.24 -1.60
CA PHE A 50 4.52 14.12 -0.78
C PHE A 50 3.83 12.85 -1.26
N SER A 51 4.56 11.73 -1.27
CA SER A 51 3.93 10.40 -1.33
C SER A 51 3.42 10.08 0.07
N VAL A 52 2.14 9.76 0.20
CA VAL A 52 1.52 9.52 1.51
C VAL A 52 1.14 8.06 1.66
N SER A 53 1.55 7.43 2.76
CA SER A 53 1.09 6.11 3.19
C SER A 53 0.18 6.24 4.40
N PHE A 54 -0.87 5.42 4.46
CA PHE A 54 -1.72 5.27 5.64
C PHE A 54 -1.69 3.80 6.08
N SER A 55 -1.59 3.58 7.39
CA SER A 55 -1.69 2.27 8.02
C SER A 55 -2.67 2.29 9.17
N ASN A 56 -3.66 1.40 9.16
CA ASN A 56 -4.56 1.23 10.31
C ASN A 56 -3.91 0.39 11.42
N TYR A 57 -3.09 -0.61 11.07
CA TYR A 57 -2.36 -1.44 12.05
C TYR A 57 -1.57 -0.59 13.05
N TRP A 58 -0.86 0.42 12.56
CA TRP A 58 -0.08 1.34 13.42
C TRP A 58 -0.79 2.66 13.69
N SER A 59 -2.04 2.83 13.26
CA SER A 59 -2.76 4.12 13.35
C SER A 59 -1.86 5.29 12.92
N SER A 60 -1.27 5.18 11.73
CA SER A 60 -0.19 6.05 11.28
C SER A 60 -0.37 6.58 9.87
N VAL A 61 0.23 7.74 9.64
CA VAL A 61 0.40 8.36 8.32
C VAL A 61 1.86 8.71 8.13
N SER A 62 2.44 8.29 7.01
CA SER A 62 3.78 8.72 6.63
C SER A 62 3.77 9.57 5.37
N PHE A 63 4.67 10.55 5.34
CA PHE A 63 4.97 11.39 4.19
C PHE A 63 6.37 11.03 3.73
N ARG A 64 6.53 10.80 2.44
CA ARG A 64 7.84 10.57 1.82
C ARG A 64 8.12 11.66 0.80
N ARG A 65 9.32 12.22 0.86
CA ARG A 65 9.89 13.04 -0.20
C ARG A 65 11.37 12.71 -0.32
N ASP A 66 11.76 12.30 -1.51
CA ASP A 66 13.12 11.86 -1.82
C ASP A 66 13.52 10.71 -0.88
N GLN A 67 14.59 10.84 -0.10
CA GLN A 67 15.03 9.81 0.84
C GLN A 67 14.42 9.94 2.25
N MET A 68 13.79 11.09 2.58
CA MET A 68 13.22 11.29 3.91
C MET A 68 11.80 10.78 4.05
N ILE A 69 11.53 10.21 5.22
CA ILE A 69 10.22 9.73 5.66
C ILE A 69 9.84 10.40 6.97
N TRP A 70 8.66 11.00 7.02
CA TRP A 70 8.08 11.57 8.24
C TRP A 70 6.84 10.80 8.61
N THR A 71 6.83 10.15 9.76
CA THR A 71 5.72 9.31 10.21
C THR A 71 5.08 9.92 11.45
N TYR A 72 3.77 10.11 11.39
CA TYR A 72 2.95 10.50 12.52
C TYR A 72 2.11 9.30 12.97
N ILE A 73 2.28 8.89 14.23
CA ILE A 73 1.69 7.70 14.82
C ILE A 73 0.85 8.10 16.04
N ILE A 74 -0.32 7.50 16.19
CA ILE A 74 -1.12 7.61 17.41
C ILE A 74 -1.29 6.21 18.02
N HIS A 75 -0.97 6.03 19.29
CA HIS A 75 -1.19 4.80 20.04
C HIS A 75 -2.23 4.96 21.14
N ILE A 76 -2.74 3.84 21.66
CA ILE A 76 -3.75 3.86 22.72
C ILE A 76 -3.17 4.26 24.07
N ASP A 77 -1.94 3.83 24.36
CA ASP A 77 -1.25 4.13 25.60
C ASP A 77 0.26 4.41 25.39
N GLN A 78 0.90 4.79 26.48
CA GLN A 78 2.31 5.19 26.49
C GLN A 78 3.27 3.99 26.40
N ASP A 79 2.86 2.81 26.85
CA ASP A 79 3.71 1.62 26.81
C ASP A 79 3.85 1.13 25.36
N ASP A 80 2.74 1.08 24.61
CA ASP A 80 2.74 0.82 23.17
C ASP A 80 3.54 1.88 22.40
N ALA A 81 3.38 3.16 22.76
CA ALA A 81 4.16 4.25 22.18
C ALA A 81 5.67 4.08 22.41
N ASN A 82 6.07 3.65 23.61
CA ASN A 82 7.48 3.42 23.96
C ASN A 82 8.04 2.18 23.23
N MET A 83 7.26 1.11 23.11
CA MET A 83 7.64 -0.07 22.35
C MET A 83 7.87 0.28 20.87
N CYS A 84 6.93 1.03 20.28
CA CYS A 84 7.02 1.52 18.92
C CYS A 84 8.26 2.40 18.72
N ALA A 85 8.53 3.35 19.61
CA ALA A 85 9.74 4.18 19.58
C ALA A 85 11.02 3.33 19.57
N ASN A 86 11.08 2.26 20.36
CA ASN A 86 12.23 1.38 20.43
C ASN A 86 12.46 0.56 19.15
N ILE A 87 11.39 0.12 18.49
CA ILE A 87 11.45 -0.60 17.21
C ILE A 87 11.96 0.32 16.10
N LEU A 88 11.61 1.60 16.16
CA LEU A 88 11.82 2.55 15.08
C LEU A 88 13.04 3.48 15.25
N LYS A 89 13.74 3.39 16.38
CA LYS A 89 14.83 4.31 16.77
C LYS A 89 16.01 4.36 15.79
N ASP A 90 16.25 3.29 15.03
CA ASP A 90 17.42 3.14 14.15
C ASP A 90 17.07 3.29 12.66
N LEU A 91 15.87 3.79 12.34
CA LEU A 91 15.47 4.06 10.95
C LEU A 91 16.18 5.31 10.43
N GLU A 92 17.27 5.10 9.68
CA GLU A 92 17.97 6.17 8.97
C GLU A 92 17.00 6.96 8.07
N ASN A 93 17.25 8.27 7.96
CA ASN A 93 16.47 9.20 7.13
C ASN A 93 14.96 9.21 7.47
N SER A 94 14.63 9.05 8.75
CA SER A 94 13.25 9.14 9.22
C SER A 94 13.08 10.07 10.42
N GLU A 95 11.91 10.70 10.48
CA GLU A 95 11.43 11.45 11.64
C GLU A 95 10.10 10.85 12.06
N ILE A 96 9.95 10.56 13.35
CA ILE A 96 8.80 9.84 13.88
C ILE A 96 8.24 10.61 15.06
N ILE A 97 6.97 10.97 14.95
CA ILE A 97 6.21 11.63 16.01
C ILE A 97 5.16 10.66 16.49
N ILE A 98 5.23 10.33 17.78
CA ILE A 98 4.29 9.42 18.44
C ILE A 98 3.44 10.23 19.42
N LYS A 99 2.12 10.07 19.32
CA LYS A 99 1.16 10.61 20.28
C LYS A 99 0.29 9.50 20.85
N VAL A 100 -0.44 9.82 21.92
CA VAL A 100 -1.36 8.91 22.59
C VAL A 100 -2.78 9.46 22.48
N SER A 101 -3.77 8.60 22.27
CA SER A 101 -5.20 8.92 22.27
C SER A 101 -6.04 7.70 22.65
N GLU A 102 -7.21 7.92 23.26
CA GLU A 102 -8.19 6.86 23.54
C GLU A 102 -8.80 6.25 22.27
N GLU A 103 -8.85 6.99 21.16
CA GLU A 103 -9.37 6.51 19.87
C GLU A 103 -8.34 6.73 18.72
N PRO A 104 -7.20 5.98 18.70
CA PRO A 104 -6.08 6.26 17.81
C PRO A 104 -6.44 6.33 16.32
N LEU A 105 -7.21 5.34 15.83
CA LEU A 105 -7.65 5.26 14.43
C LEU A 105 -8.51 6.45 14.02
N LYS A 106 -9.47 6.83 14.87
CA LYS A 106 -10.36 7.95 14.60
C LYS A 106 -9.60 9.28 14.58
N ASP A 107 -8.66 9.44 15.50
CA ASP A 107 -7.88 10.66 15.61
C ASP A 107 -6.83 10.79 14.50
N ILE A 108 -6.21 9.69 14.05
CA ILE A 108 -5.28 9.75 12.91
C ILE A 108 -6.04 10.05 11.61
N MET A 109 -7.24 9.49 11.42
CA MET A 109 -8.10 9.81 10.27
C MET A 109 -8.48 11.30 10.25
N LYS A 110 -8.91 11.83 11.40
CA LYS A 110 -9.24 13.26 11.57
C LYS A 110 -8.02 14.16 11.34
N TRP A 111 -6.87 13.78 11.89
CA TRP A 111 -5.61 14.48 11.67
C TRP A 111 -5.24 14.49 10.19
N TYR A 112 -5.39 13.36 9.50
CA TYR A 112 -5.11 13.28 8.08
C TYR A 112 -6.08 14.10 7.23
N ASP A 113 -7.36 14.17 7.58
CA ASP A 113 -8.32 15.03 6.87
C ASP A 113 -7.85 16.51 6.88
N TYR A 114 -7.29 16.96 7.99
CA TYR A 114 -6.66 18.28 8.09
C TYR A 114 -5.35 18.37 7.29
N ALA A 115 -4.45 17.39 7.47
CA ALA A 115 -3.16 17.34 6.78
C ALA A 115 -3.32 17.36 5.25
N ARG A 116 -4.26 16.57 4.73
CA ARG A 116 -4.63 16.51 3.31
C ARG A 116 -5.06 17.87 2.77
N GLU A 117 -5.87 18.61 3.53
CA GLU A 117 -6.32 19.94 3.16
C GLU A 117 -5.17 20.96 3.12
N VAL A 118 -4.24 20.86 4.08
CA VAL A 118 -3.13 21.79 4.26
C VAL A 118 -2.01 21.55 3.24
N LEU A 119 -1.61 20.30 3.07
CA LEU A 119 -0.49 19.90 2.23
C LEU A 119 -0.89 19.58 0.79
N ASN A 120 -2.19 19.56 0.48
CA ASN A 120 -2.70 19.23 -0.86
C ASN A 120 -2.17 17.88 -1.38
N CYS A 121 -2.09 16.90 -0.48
CA CYS A 121 -1.59 15.55 -0.74
C CYS A 121 -2.74 14.55 -0.92
N LYS A 122 -2.41 13.33 -1.36
CA LYS A 122 -3.36 12.21 -1.48
C LYS A 122 -2.67 10.94 -1.02
N ILE A 123 -3.45 10.01 -0.48
CA ILE A 123 -2.94 8.68 -0.14
C ILE A 123 -2.54 7.97 -1.44
N TYR A 124 -1.33 7.45 -1.40
CA TYR A 124 -0.65 6.75 -2.47
C TYR A 124 -0.52 5.25 -2.17
N CYS A 125 -0.22 4.94 -0.90
CA CYS A 125 -0.01 3.59 -0.38
C CYS A 125 -0.93 3.35 0.81
N LEU A 126 -1.53 2.16 0.87
CA LEU A 126 -2.38 1.70 1.96
C LEU A 126 -1.80 0.40 2.52
N ALA A 127 -1.64 0.34 3.84
CA ALA A 127 -1.38 -0.90 4.57
C ALA A 127 -2.56 -1.15 5.52
N LEU A 128 -3.41 -2.12 5.19
CA LEU A 128 -4.63 -2.39 5.96
C LEU A 128 -4.63 -3.79 6.54
N GLU A 129 -4.87 -3.86 7.84
CA GLU A 129 -5.21 -5.09 8.55
C GLU A 129 -6.72 -5.13 8.77
N LEU A 130 -7.38 -6.20 8.32
CA LEU A 130 -8.84 -6.33 8.37
C LEU A 130 -9.34 -7.15 9.57
N ASP A 131 -8.57 -7.18 10.65
CA ASP A 131 -8.88 -7.98 11.86
C ASP A 131 -9.72 -7.21 12.90
N HIS A 132 -10.20 -6.02 12.53
CA HIS A 132 -11.21 -5.30 13.30
C HIS A 132 -12.62 -5.80 12.98
N PRO A 133 -13.62 -5.54 13.85
CA PRO A 133 -15.01 -5.81 13.50
C PRO A 133 -15.40 -5.18 12.15
N SER A 134 -16.17 -5.89 11.32
CA SER A 134 -16.49 -5.44 9.95
C SER A 134 -17.08 -4.03 9.87
N SER A 135 -17.80 -3.58 10.90
CA SER A 135 -18.31 -2.20 10.96
C SER A 135 -17.19 -1.16 11.02
N GLU A 136 -16.07 -1.46 11.68
CA GLU A 136 -14.89 -0.61 11.75
C GLU A 136 -14.07 -0.68 10.46
N ASN A 137 -13.82 -1.88 9.92
CA ASN A 137 -13.17 -2.07 8.62
C ASN A 137 -13.87 -1.26 7.52
N ARG A 138 -15.21 -1.37 7.42
CA ARG A 138 -16.00 -0.66 6.41
C ARG A 138 -15.97 0.85 6.61
N ARG A 139 -15.94 1.34 7.85
CA ARG A 139 -15.77 2.78 8.13
C ARG A 139 -14.43 3.30 7.63
N ILE A 140 -13.35 2.54 7.81
CA ILE A 140 -12.02 2.89 7.29
C ILE A 140 -12.05 2.89 5.76
N ILE A 141 -12.59 1.84 5.14
CA ILE A 141 -12.71 1.71 3.68
C ILE A 141 -13.53 2.87 3.09
N ASP A 142 -14.67 3.20 3.68
CA ASP A 142 -15.53 4.28 3.20
C ASP A 142 -14.85 5.65 3.35
N TRP A 143 -14.10 5.87 4.43
CA TRP A 143 -13.29 7.08 4.61
C TRP A 143 -12.19 7.19 3.55
N ILE A 144 -11.52 6.09 3.20
CA ILE A 144 -10.53 6.07 2.10
C ILE A 144 -11.21 6.32 0.75
N ALA A 145 -12.33 5.65 0.49
CA ALA A 145 -13.07 5.78 -0.77
C ALA A 145 -13.64 7.19 -1.00
N ALA A 146 -13.98 7.91 0.08
CA ALA A 146 -14.45 9.29 0.02
C ALA A 146 -13.40 10.28 -0.52
N GLN A 147 -12.11 9.94 -0.42
CA GLN A 147 -11.00 10.82 -0.82
C GLN A 147 -10.25 10.33 -2.06
N THR A 148 -10.23 9.02 -2.30
CA THR A 148 -9.60 8.44 -3.50
C THR A 148 -10.30 7.18 -3.95
N LYS A 149 -10.46 7.02 -5.28
CA LYS A 149 -10.95 5.78 -5.90
C LYS A 149 -9.83 4.86 -6.35
N THR A 150 -8.60 5.34 -6.34
CA THR A 150 -7.44 4.58 -6.83
C THR A 150 -6.23 4.88 -5.97
N VAL A 151 -5.54 3.81 -5.58
CA VAL A 151 -4.23 3.87 -4.94
C VAL A 151 -3.21 3.18 -5.83
N GLU A 152 -1.94 3.49 -5.61
CA GLU A 152 -0.87 2.82 -6.35
C GLU A 152 -0.47 1.53 -5.66
N TRP A 153 -0.39 1.54 -4.33
CA TRP A 153 0.05 0.40 -3.53
C TRP A 153 -1.00 0.05 -2.49
N LEU A 154 -1.28 -1.23 -2.35
CA LEU A 154 -2.13 -1.79 -1.33
C LEU A 154 -1.48 -3.05 -0.78
N ASP A 155 -1.15 -3.01 0.50
CA ASP A 155 -0.78 -4.15 1.33
C ASP A 155 -1.96 -4.48 2.24
N LEU A 156 -2.48 -5.71 2.12
CA LEU A 156 -3.56 -6.24 2.94
C LEU A 156 -3.06 -7.39 3.81
N SER A 157 -3.53 -7.44 5.05
CA SER A 157 -3.42 -8.58 5.94
C SER A 157 -4.74 -8.84 6.65
N SER A 158 -4.96 -10.10 7.02
CA SER A 158 -5.99 -10.48 7.97
C SER A 158 -5.62 -11.83 8.58
N ALA A 159 -5.68 -11.94 9.90
CA ALA A 159 -5.64 -13.18 10.64
C ALA A 159 -7.03 -13.85 10.74
N ASP A 160 -8.12 -13.09 10.60
CA ASP A 160 -9.48 -13.60 10.74
C ASP A 160 -9.96 -14.37 9.48
N GLU A 161 -10.53 -15.56 9.69
CA GLU A 161 -11.16 -16.39 8.66
C GLU A 161 -12.49 -15.78 8.16
N GLU A 162 -13.05 -14.78 8.83
CA GLU A 162 -14.31 -14.12 8.44
C GLU A 162 -14.13 -12.81 7.65
N SER A 163 -12.89 -12.38 7.36
CA SER A 163 -12.61 -11.08 6.73
C SER A 163 -12.93 -11.00 5.22
N GLY A 164 -13.31 -12.10 4.59
CA GLY A 164 -13.54 -12.17 3.13
C GLY A 164 -14.57 -11.18 2.58
N ASP A 165 -15.63 -10.90 3.34
CA ASP A 165 -16.64 -9.92 2.96
C ASP A 165 -16.09 -8.49 2.93
N ASP A 166 -15.19 -8.15 3.86
CA ASP A 166 -14.56 -6.83 3.93
C ASP A 166 -13.48 -6.66 2.85
N VAL A 167 -12.73 -7.71 2.51
CA VAL A 167 -11.81 -7.73 1.36
C VAL A 167 -12.58 -7.43 0.08
N LYS A 168 -13.70 -8.12 -0.13
CA LYS A 168 -14.56 -7.89 -1.30
C LYS A 168 -15.12 -6.47 -1.31
N TYR A 169 -15.61 -5.98 -0.16
CA TYR A 169 -16.13 -4.63 0.00
C TYR A 169 -15.10 -3.56 -0.37
N LEU A 170 -13.83 -3.77 0.04
CA LEU A 170 -12.69 -2.92 -0.30
C LEU A 170 -12.41 -2.90 -1.81
N MET A 171 -12.29 -4.08 -2.42
CA MET A 171 -11.97 -4.23 -3.85
C MET A 171 -13.03 -3.61 -4.77
N GLU A 172 -14.29 -3.55 -4.33
CA GLU A 172 -15.37 -2.90 -5.07
C GLU A 172 -15.30 -1.36 -5.04
N ARG A 173 -14.58 -0.78 -4.07
CA ARG A 173 -14.51 0.67 -3.83
C ARG A 173 -13.18 1.30 -4.20
N ILE A 174 -12.09 0.55 -4.06
CA ILE A 174 -10.73 1.05 -4.23
C ILE A 174 -10.02 0.22 -5.30
N ASN A 175 -9.63 0.88 -6.38
CA ASN A 175 -8.80 0.27 -7.41
C ASN A 175 -7.31 0.39 -7.06
N VAL A 176 -6.53 -0.63 -7.41
CA VAL A 176 -5.07 -0.64 -7.21
C VAL A 176 -4.38 -0.63 -8.57
N SER A 177 -3.47 0.32 -8.75
CA SER A 177 -2.91 0.65 -10.06
C SER A 177 -1.46 0.22 -10.28
N LYS A 178 -0.73 -0.17 -9.23
CA LYS A 178 0.66 -0.64 -9.36
C LYS A 178 0.93 -1.95 -8.65
N HIS A 179 0.66 -2.00 -7.34
CA HIS A 179 1.04 -3.14 -6.51
C HIS A 179 -0.08 -3.54 -5.56
N PHE A 180 -0.58 -4.76 -5.73
CA PHE A 180 -1.58 -5.38 -4.87
C PHE A 180 -0.90 -6.55 -4.17
N ASN A 181 -0.83 -6.49 -2.84
CA ASN A 181 -0.28 -7.55 -2.02
C ASN A 181 -1.31 -7.93 -0.94
N PHE A 182 -1.61 -9.22 -0.84
CA PHE A 182 -2.50 -9.74 0.19
C PHE A 182 -1.89 -10.99 0.83
N CYS A 183 -1.62 -10.91 2.13
CA CYS A 183 -0.98 -11.99 2.88
C CYS A 183 -1.92 -13.17 3.16
N ASN A 184 -3.23 -12.96 3.29
CA ASN A 184 -4.21 -14.02 3.57
C ASN A 184 -5.22 -14.15 2.41
N ALA A 185 -4.71 -14.49 1.23
CA ALA A 185 -5.47 -14.51 -0.02
C ALA A 185 -6.40 -15.72 -0.17
N GLN A 186 -6.79 -16.38 0.93
CA GLN A 186 -7.79 -17.44 0.92
C GLN A 186 -9.18 -16.94 0.46
N PHE A 187 -9.41 -15.62 0.54
CA PHE A 187 -10.64 -14.96 0.11
C PHE A 187 -10.64 -14.49 -1.33
N ILE A 188 -9.56 -14.76 -2.09
CA ILE A 188 -9.45 -14.41 -3.50
C ILE A 188 -9.66 -15.68 -4.32
N ASP A 189 -10.90 -15.86 -4.78
CA ASP A 189 -11.24 -16.90 -5.74
C ASP A 189 -10.72 -16.58 -7.15
N TYR A 190 -10.84 -17.53 -8.06
CA TYR A 190 -10.37 -17.37 -9.44
C TYR A 190 -11.04 -16.19 -10.16
N LYS A 191 -12.32 -15.90 -9.89
CA LYS A 191 -13.04 -14.79 -10.51
C LYS A 191 -12.56 -13.44 -9.96
N GLN A 192 -12.22 -13.37 -8.68
CA GLN A 192 -11.66 -12.19 -8.03
C GLN A 192 -10.24 -11.91 -8.54
N LEU A 193 -9.40 -12.95 -8.67
CA LEU A 193 -8.09 -12.81 -9.33
C LEU A 193 -8.23 -12.20 -10.72
N LEU A 194 -9.19 -12.67 -11.53
CA LEU A 194 -9.43 -12.13 -12.88
C LEU A 194 -9.90 -10.67 -12.92
N ARG A 195 -10.37 -10.12 -11.80
CA ARG A 195 -10.81 -8.72 -11.70
C ARG A 195 -9.70 -7.77 -11.26
N LEU A 196 -8.60 -8.30 -10.72
CA LEU A 196 -7.44 -7.47 -10.35
C LEU A 196 -6.84 -6.83 -11.60
N LYS A 197 -6.47 -5.56 -11.51
CA LYS A 197 -5.88 -4.79 -12.62
C LYS A 197 -4.46 -4.31 -12.32
N SER A 198 -3.92 -4.74 -11.19
CA SER A 198 -2.60 -4.35 -10.74
C SER A 198 -1.52 -5.01 -11.61
N PRO A 199 -0.52 -4.25 -12.10
CA PRO A 199 0.66 -4.78 -12.77
C PRO A 199 1.44 -5.79 -11.91
N VAL A 200 1.52 -5.53 -10.60
CA VAL A 200 2.13 -6.44 -9.63
C VAL A 200 1.08 -7.00 -8.70
N ILE A 201 0.97 -8.33 -8.63
CA ILE A 201 0.02 -9.06 -7.79
C ILE A 201 0.80 -10.05 -6.93
N VAL A 202 0.65 -9.96 -5.61
CA VAL A 202 1.23 -10.87 -4.63
C VAL A 202 0.09 -11.43 -3.77
N LEU A 203 -0.14 -12.73 -3.85
CA LEU A 203 -1.20 -13.43 -3.11
C LEU A 203 -0.58 -14.55 -2.28
N ARG A 204 -0.46 -14.33 -0.98
CA ARG A 204 0.01 -15.37 -0.06
C ARG A 204 -1.16 -16.12 0.55
N ASP A 205 -0.95 -17.37 0.94
CA ASP A 205 -1.97 -18.24 1.54
C ASP A 205 -3.27 -18.32 0.70
N SER A 206 -3.08 -18.43 -0.62
CA SER A 206 -4.19 -18.54 -1.57
C SER A 206 -4.80 -19.95 -1.58
N ILE A 207 -6.13 -20.01 -1.75
CA ILE A 207 -6.88 -21.27 -1.98
C ILE A 207 -6.83 -21.74 -3.44
N LEU A 208 -6.24 -20.94 -4.34
CA LEU A 208 -6.25 -21.22 -5.77
C LEU A 208 -5.49 -22.52 -6.07
N THR A 209 -6.16 -23.39 -6.82
CA THR A 209 -5.59 -24.68 -7.22
C THR A 209 -4.52 -24.49 -8.28
N SER A 210 -3.59 -25.45 -8.39
CA SER A 210 -2.58 -25.44 -9.46
C SER A 210 -3.23 -25.41 -10.86
N GLN A 211 -4.41 -26.02 -11.01
CA GLN A 211 -5.18 -25.97 -12.25
C GLN A 211 -5.72 -24.57 -12.56
N GLU A 212 -6.21 -23.84 -11.56
CA GLU A 212 -6.66 -22.44 -11.73
C GLU A 212 -5.51 -21.49 -12.02
N ILE A 213 -4.38 -21.65 -11.32
CA ILE A 213 -3.15 -20.89 -11.60
C ILE A 213 -2.67 -21.18 -13.03
N ASN A 214 -2.63 -22.44 -13.45
CA ASN A 214 -2.28 -22.82 -14.83
C ASN A 214 -3.24 -22.20 -15.85
N ARG A 215 -4.55 -22.22 -15.56
CA ARG A 215 -5.56 -21.58 -16.40
C ARG A 215 -5.35 -20.07 -16.52
N PHE A 216 -5.01 -19.39 -15.42
CA PHE A 216 -4.64 -17.97 -15.44
C PHE A 216 -3.42 -17.72 -16.34
N LEU A 217 -2.35 -18.49 -16.15
CA LEU A 217 -1.11 -18.37 -16.92
C LEU A 217 -1.36 -18.54 -18.42
N ARG A 218 -2.22 -19.48 -18.82
CA ARG A 218 -2.61 -19.68 -20.22
C ARG A 218 -3.39 -18.51 -20.79
N SER A 219 -4.35 -17.96 -20.04
CA SER A 219 -5.12 -16.80 -20.51
C SER A 219 -4.22 -15.57 -20.66
N TRP A 220 -3.22 -15.40 -19.80
CA TRP A 220 -2.20 -14.37 -19.96
C TRP A 220 -1.36 -14.60 -21.24
N MET A 221 -0.91 -15.84 -21.48
CA MET A 221 -0.17 -16.20 -22.70
C MET A 221 -0.98 -15.96 -23.97
N SER A 222 -2.29 -16.21 -23.96
CA SER A 222 -3.18 -16.00 -25.10
C SER A 222 -3.65 -14.54 -25.29
N CYS A 223 -3.11 -13.59 -24.51
CA CYS A 223 -3.52 -12.17 -24.50
C CYS A 223 -4.98 -11.94 -24.07
N GLU A 224 -5.58 -12.86 -23.33
CA GLU A 224 -6.97 -12.72 -22.85
C GLU A 224 -7.06 -11.90 -21.56
N THR A 225 -6.05 -11.93 -20.69
CA THR A 225 -6.09 -11.26 -19.39
C THR A 225 -4.77 -10.57 -19.02
N HIS A 226 -4.84 -9.59 -18.12
CA HIS A 226 -3.70 -8.91 -17.49
C HIS A 226 -2.58 -8.49 -18.45
N LEU A 227 -2.93 -7.74 -19.51
CA LEU A 227 -1.96 -7.30 -20.53
C LEU A 227 -0.83 -6.44 -19.97
N ASP A 228 -1.09 -5.74 -18.87
CA ASP A 228 -0.16 -4.87 -18.15
C ASP A 228 0.54 -5.57 -16.97
N LEU A 229 0.38 -6.90 -16.83
CA LEU A 229 1.08 -7.65 -15.79
C LEU A 229 2.61 -7.48 -15.95
N GLU A 230 3.25 -7.20 -14.82
CA GLU A 230 4.69 -7.07 -14.63
C GLU A 230 5.21 -8.19 -13.72
N ALA A 231 4.46 -8.53 -12.66
CA ALA A 231 4.81 -9.65 -11.79
C ALA A 231 3.59 -10.31 -11.12
N LEU A 232 3.67 -11.62 -10.94
CA LEU A 232 2.72 -12.41 -10.15
C LEU A 232 3.49 -13.29 -9.18
N GLN A 233 3.15 -13.22 -7.89
CA GLN A 233 3.60 -14.15 -6.88
C GLN A 233 2.39 -14.79 -6.20
N ILE A 234 2.33 -16.12 -6.18
CA ILE A 234 1.21 -16.84 -5.57
C ILE A 234 1.66 -18.14 -4.88
N ASN A 235 1.11 -18.41 -3.69
CA ASN A 235 1.39 -19.65 -2.97
C ASN A 235 0.89 -20.89 -3.75
N ILE A 236 1.61 -21.99 -3.62
CA ILE A 236 1.28 -23.31 -4.19
C ILE A 236 1.48 -24.40 -3.14
N LEU A 237 0.75 -25.52 -3.27
CA LEU A 237 0.75 -26.62 -2.29
C LEU A 237 2.09 -27.39 -2.15
N GLY A 238 3.10 -27.05 -2.93
CA GLY A 238 4.41 -27.69 -2.92
C GLY A 238 5.07 -27.66 -4.30
N PRO A 239 6.32 -28.14 -4.42
CA PRO A 239 7.05 -28.10 -5.70
C PRO A 239 6.38 -29.02 -6.74
N ASN A 240 5.73 -30.10 -6.29
CA ASN A 240 4.98 -31.04 -7.14
C ASN A 240 3.72 -30.42 -7.77
N ALA A 241 3.26 -29.27 -7.29
CA ALA A 241 2.24 -28.48 -7.97
C ALA A 241 2.66 -28.14 -9.41
N MET A 242 3.96 -28.19 -9.70
CA MET A 242 4.48 -28.03 -11.05
C MET A 242 3.97 -29.08 -12.04
N ASN A 243 3.58 -30.26 -11.56
CA ASN A 243 3.04 -31.33 -12.40
C ASN A 243 1.79 -30.92 -13.16
N ALA A 244 0.98 -30.01 -12.59
CA ALA A 244 -0.17 -29.46 -13.27
C ALA A 244 0.20 -28.61 -14.50
N PHE A 245 1.45 -28.16 -14.62
CA PHE A 245 1.92 -27.39 -15.77
C PHE A 245 2.68 -28.24 -16.81
N TYR A 246 3.14 -29.46 -16.47
CA TYR A 246 3.90 -30.34 -17.39
C TYR A 246 3.05 -30.97 -18.50
N ASP A 247 1.73 -31.06 -18.35
CA ASP A 247 0.82 -31.70 -19.33
C ASP A 247 0.81 -31.04 -20.73
N TYR A 248 1.44 -29.87 -20.87
CA TYR A 248 1.55 -29.19 -22.15
C TYR A 248 3.01 -28.82 -22.37
N HIS A 249 3.55 -29.13 -23.54
CA HIS A 249 4.93 -28.92 -24.01
C HIS A 249 5.43 -27.45 -24.01
N MET A 250 5.11 -26.66 -22.99
CA MET A 250 5.44 -25.24 -22.84
C MET A 250 6.58 -25.01 -21.84
N ILE A 251 7.09 -26.09 -21.22
CA ILE A 251 8.07 -26.07 -20.13
C ILE A 251 9.26 -26.92 -20.55
N SER A 252 10.38 -26.29 -20.89
CA SER A 252 11.65 -27.00 -21.12
C SER A 252 12.36 -27.23 -19.80
N GLN A 253 12.63 -28.49 -19.46
CA GLN A 253 13.22 -28.91 -18.18
C GLN A 253 14.71 -28.52 -18.02
N VAL A 254 15.13 -27.85 -16.92
CA VAL A 254 16.49 -27.77 -16.34
C VAL A 254 16.52 -27.52 -14.80
N GLU A 255 16.81 -28.52 -13.95
CA GLU A 255 16.67 -28.49 -12.47
C GLU A 255 17.16 -27.18 -11.78
N ASN A 256 16.40 -26.68 -10.78
CA ASN A 256 16.43 -25.28 -10.25
C ASN A 256 15.87 -24.23 -11.23
N GLU A 257 14.79 -24.60 -11.92
CA GLU A 257 14.48 -24.14 -13.27
C GLU A 257 13.67 -22.83 -13.32
N ILE A 258 14.28 -21.79 -13.91
CA ILE A 258 13.54 -20.65 -14.42
C ILE A 258 13.01 -21.04 -15.81
N PHE A 259 11.69 -21.10 -15.96
CA PHE A 259 11.04 -21.35 -17.24
C PHE A 259 10.70 -20.05 -17.95
N THR A 260 10.74 -20.05 -19.27
CA THR A 260 10.31 -18.89 -20.06
C THR A 260 8.97 -19.15 -20.71
N MET A 261 7.98 -18.34 -20.37
CA MET A 261 6.70 -18.28 -21.07
C MET A 261 6.71 -17.12 -22.06
N LYS A 262 6.17 -17.34 -23.26
CA LYS A 262 6.05 -16.28 -24.27
C LYS A 262 4.59 -15.96 -24.50
N ARG A 263 4.28 -14.67 -24.58
CA ARG A 263 2.95 -14.22 -24.96
C ARG A 263 2.73 -14.43 -26.45
N CYS A 264 1.51 -14.77 -26.86
CA CYS A 264 1.18 -15.15 -28.25
C CYS A 264 1.43 -14.03 -29.27
N ASP A 265 1.37 -12.77 -28.82
CA ASP A 265 1.69 -11.60 -29.64
C ASP A 265 3.19 -11.34 -29.81
N GLY A 266 4.05 -12.11 -29.14
CA GLY A 266 5.50 -12.00 -29.17
C GLY A 266 6.07 -10.75 -28.49
N LYS A 267 5.23 -9.92 -27.84
CA LYS A 267 5.66 -8.63 -27.27
C LYS A 267 6.22 -8.72 -25.86
N LYS A 268 5.81 -9.75 -25.11
CA LYS A 268 6.21 -9.97 -23.72
C LYS A 268 6.63 -11.42 -23.53
N GLN A 269 7.61 -11.62 -22.68
CA GLN A 269 7.97 -12.93 -22.15
C GLN A 269 8.01 -12.86 -20.62
N ALA A 270 7.92 -14.00 -19.97
CA ALA A 270 7.95 -14.08 -18.53
C ALA A 270 8.85 -15.20 -18.06
N SER A 271 9.64 -14.91 -17.03
CA SER A 271 10.41 -15.89 -16.28
C SER A 271 9.53 -16.41 -15.15
N VAL A 272 9.35 -17.72 -15.08
CA VAL A 272 8.57 -18.39 -14.03
C VAL A 272 9.49 -19.30 -13.24
N THR A 273 9.45 -19.18 -11.92
CA THR A 273 10.21 -20.03 -11.01
C THR A 273 9.35 -20.40 -9.81
N VAL A 274 9.71 -21.48 -9.15
CA VAL A 274 9.11 -21.88 -7.88
C VAL A 274 10.16 -21.71 -6.78
N VAL A 275 9.80 -20.98 -5.73
CA VAL A 275 10.70 -20.65 -4.63
C VAL A 275 10.04 -21.03 -3.31
N GLN A 276 10.81 -21.63 -2.41
CA GLN A 276 10.36 -21.86 -1.04
C GLN A 276 10.69 -20.63 -0.19
N PHE A 277 9.64 -20.02 0.37
CA PHE A 277 9.74 -18.97 1.39
C PHE A 277 9.41 -19.55 2.78
N MET A 278 9.57 -18.74 3.83
CA MET A 278 9.22 -19.15 5.21
C MET A 278 7.75 -19.58 5.36
N TYR A 279 6.86 -19.08 4.51
CA TYR A 279 5.42 -19.35 4.53
C TYR A 279 4.99 -20.43 3.53
N GLY A 280 5.95 -21.17 2.94
CA GLY A 280 5.68 -22.26 2.00
C GLY A 280 6.18 -21.99 0.58
N TRP A 281 5.71 -22.80 -0.36
CA TRP A 281 6.13 -22.74 -1.76
C TRP A 281 5.34 -21.67 -2.52
N CYS A 282 6.02 -20.90 -3.36
CA CYS A 282 5.42 -19.85 -4.19
C CYS A 282 5.83 -20.03 -5.65
N LEU A 283 4.87 -19.87 -6.56
CA LEU A 283 5.13 -19.59 -7.96
C LEU A 283 5.40 -18.09 -8.12
N CYS A 284 6.53 -17.74 -8.71
CA CYS A 284 6.93 -16.38 -9.02
C CYS A 284 7.04 -16.22 -10.53
N LEU A 285 6.36 -15.23 -11.09
CA LEU A 285 6.37 -14.88 -12.50
C LEU A 285 6.81 -13.42 -12.63
N ILE A 286 7.82 -13.16 -13.47
CA ILE A 286 8.33 -11.81 -13.77
C ILE A 286 8.30 -11.60 -15.28
N VAL A 287 7.57 -10.58 -15.72
CA VAL A 287 7.36 -10.23 -17.13
C VAL A 287 8.41 -9.23 -17.59
N HIS A 288 8.94 -9.42 -18.80
CA HIS A 288 9.95 -8.59 -19.43
C HIS A 288 9.76 -8.51 -20.96
#